data_AF-A0A661Y542-F1
#
_entry.id   AF-A0A661Y542-F1
#
_cell.length_a   1.000
_cell.length_b   1.000
_cell.length_c   1.000
_cell.angle_alpha   90.00
_cell.angle_beta   90.00
_cell.angle_gamma   90.00
#
_symmetry.space_group_name_H-M   'P 1'
#
loop_
_entity.id
_entity.type
_entity.pdbx_description
1 polymer ?
#
loop_
_entity_poly.entity_id
_entity_poly.type
_entity_poly.pdbx_seq_one_letter_code
_entity_poly.pdbx_strand_id
1 'polypeptide(L)'
;MKFVRTYFPGTKHSFLLLFILIAFVCFQSCKTDKDRESLDDVEVQKDNMIQIVTEDMEFQMPDTIPSGWNTFRYKNLSPQTHFFLVDKYPPGKTLEDVKTLVMPVFDNGMKLINEGKSEEGFAEFGKLPEWFSEVVFVGGSGLISPENVGETTINLQPGYYIVECYVKMSNGVFHTSMGMSKALIVSDDVSDNTELTADIKINISSTEGIVFNDSISSGRHTFSVFYKDQIVHENFVGHDINLVRLGENADLEALDKWMNWADPKGLIEPAPAGVTFLGGVNDMPTGSTGYFTVTLEPGNYVLISEVPNPSSKNMLKPFVISE
;
A
#
# COMPACT_ATOMS: atom_id res chain seq x y z
N MET A 1 -46.12 -44.65 41.51
CA MET A 1 -45.05 -45.41 40.82
C MET A 1 -45.27 -45.28 39.31
N LYS A 2 -44.18 -45.34 38.54
CA LYS A 2 -43.99 -44.70 37.23
C LYS A 2 -44.79 -45.29 36.05
N PHE A 3 -45.26 -44.35 35.23
CA PHE A 3 -45.29 -44.24 33.75
C PHE A 3 -45.82 -45.33 32.81
N VAL A 4 -46.64 -44.81 31.89
CA VAL A 4 -47.37 -45.40 30.77
C VAL A 4 -46.57 -45.25 29.46
N ARG A 5 -46.79 -46.20 28.54
CA ARG A 5 -46.21 -46.31 27.19
C ARG A 5 -47.09 -45.61 26.14
N THR A 6 -46.46 -44.76 25.32
CA THR A 6 -46.57 -44.53 23.85
C THR A 6 -47.86 -44.90 23.07
N TYR A 7 -48.36 -44.00 22.21
CA TYR A 7 -48.27 -44.07 20.72
C TYR A 7 -49.01 -42.90 19.99
N PHE A 8 -48.45 -42.46 18.85
CA PHE A 8 -48.88 -41.49 17.80
C PHE A 8 -50.05 -41.99 16.91
N PRO A 9 -50.46 -41.36 15.77
CA PRO A 9 -50.68 -39.95 15.33
C PRO A 9 -52.05 -39.73 14.61
N GLY A 10 -52.37 -38.50 14.14
CA GLY A 10 -53.21 -38.30 12.92
C GLY A 10 -54.29 -37.20 12.88
N THR A 11 -54.00 -36.14 12.10
CA THR A 11 -54.82 -35.11 11.40
C THR A 11 -56.37 -35.15 11.35
N LYS A 12 -57.03 -33.96 11.45
CA LYS A 12 -57.86 -33.30 10.39
C LYS A 12 -58.51 -31.96 10.83
N HIS A 13 -58.77 -31.10 9.85
CA HIS A 13 -59.28 -29.71 9.87
C HIS A 13 -60.65 -29.45 10.54
N SER A 14 -60.90 -28.21 10.98
CA SER A 14 -62.20 -27.54 10.81
C SER A 14 -62.12 -26.00 10.90
N PHE A 15 -62.89 -25.33 10.05
CA PHE A 15 -63.15 -23.89 9.91
C PHE A 15 -64.07 -23.36 11.02
N LEU A 16 -63.92 -22.09 11.45
CA LEU A 16 -65.07 -21.29 11.94
C LEU A 16 -64.81 -19.76 11.85
N LEU A 17 -65.75 -19.05 11.22
CA LEU A 17 -65.90 -17.59 11.11
C LEU A 17 -66.52 -16.96 12.38
N LEU A 18 -66.18 -15.70 12.70
CA LEU A 18 -67.07 -14.65 13.27
C LEU A 18 -66.35 -13.28 13.25
N PHE A 19 -66.66 -12.27 12.42
CA PHE A 19 -67.76 -11.28 12.37
C PHE A 19 -67.78 -10.16 13.46
N ILE A 20 -67.82 -8.90 12.97
CA ILE A 20 -68.41 -7.63 13.52
C ILE A 20 -67.44 -6.69 14.32
N LEU A 21 -66.97 -5.57 13.75
CA LEU A 21 -67.56 -4.20 13.59
C LEU A 21 -67.50 -3.34 14.88
N ILE A 22 -66.94 -2.13 14.83
CA ILE A 22 -67.59 -0.84 15.20
C ILE A 22 -66.61 0.36 15.26
N ALA A 23 -67.07 1.43 14.60
CA ALA A 23 -66.90 2.88 14.80
C ALA A 23 -65.53 3.57 14.72
N PHE A 24 -65.41 4.27 13.59
CA PHE A 24 -64.82 5.60 13.43
C PHE A 24 -65.33 6.60 14.50
N VAL A 25 -64.41 7.22 15.25
CA VAL A 25 -64.63 8.53 15.88
C VAL A 25 -63.38 9.38 15.61
N CYS A 26 -63.52 10.35 14.72
CA CYS A 26 -62.59 11.45 14.59
C CYS A 26 -62.78 12.41 15.77
N PHE A 27 -61.73 12.68 16.53
CA PHE A 27 -61.51 14.00 17.11
C PHE A 27 -60.06 14.41 16.91
N GLN A 28 -59.90 15.58 16.30
CA GLN A 28 -58.65 16.25 16.05
C GLN A 28 -57.86 16.45 17.34
N SER A 29 -56.56 16.15 17.28
CA SER A 29 -55.58 16.72 18.20
C SER A 29 -54.39 17.18 17.37
N CYS A 30 -54.32 18.50 17.16
CA CYS A 30 -53.11 19.15 16.68
C CYS A 30 -51.99 18.89 17.69
N LYS A 31 -50.96 18.16 17.26
CA LYS A 31 -49.64 18.21 17.89
C LYS A 31 -48.61 18.42 16.79
N THR A 32 -48.20 19.68 16.71
CA THR A 32 -46.91 20.21 16.29
C THR A 32 -45.96 19.18 15.69
N ASP A 33 -45.96 19.09 14.35
CA ASP A 33 -44.84 18.51 13.62
C ASP A 33 -43.63 19.41 13.87
N LYS A 34 -42.62 18.85 14.55
CA LYS A 34 -41.28 19.41 14.49
C LYS A 34 -40.80 19.26 13.06
N ASP A 35 -40.48 20.38 12.44
CA ASP A 35 -39.73 20.46 11.19
C ASP A 35 -38.59 19.43 11.24
N ARG A 36 -38.70 18.40 10.40
CA ARG A 36 -37.54 17.64 9.97
C ARG A 36 -36.76 18.60 9.10
N GLU A 37 -35.71 19.18 9.65
CA GLU A 37 -34.60 19.71 8.86
C GLU A 37 -34.27 18.64 7.82
N SER A 38 -34.50 19.00 6.56
CA SER A 38 -33.91 18.30 5.43
C SER A 38 -32.42 18.24 5.73
N LEU A 39 -31.91 17.01 5.89
CA LEU A 39 -30.48 16.78 5.82
C LEU A 39 -30.06 17.34 4.47
N ASP A 40 -29.42 18.50 4.51
CA ASP A 40 -28.75 19.09 3.38
C ASP A 40 -27.91 18.01 2.72
N ASP A 41 -27.97 17.99 1.39
CA ASP A 41 -27.09 17.19 0.55
C ASP A 41 -25.66 17.31 1.09
N VAL A 42 -25.18 16.23 1.72
CA VAL A 42 -23.75 16.05 1.92
C VAL A 42 -23.22 15.91 0.49
N GLU A 43 -22.69 17.01 -0.02
CA GLU A 43 -21.93 17.05 -1.25
C GLU A 43 -20.92 15.91 -1.15
N VAL A 44 -21.16 14.83 -1.91
CA VAL A 44 -20.25 13.70 -1.99
C VAL A 44 -18.99 14.28 -2.58
N GLN A 45 -18.01 14.57 -1.71
CA GLN A 45 -16.69 14.97 -2.13
C GLN A 45 -16.23 13.84 -3.05
N LYS A 46 -16.15 14.15 -4.34
CA LYS A 46 -15.65 13.23 -5.35
C LYS A 46 -14.18 13.06 -4.97
N ASP A 47 -13.88 12.00 -4.23
CA ASP A 47 -12.53 11.74 -3.78
C ASP A 47 -11.73 11.42 -5.05
N ASN A 48 -10.99 12.39 -5.57
CA ASN A 48 -10.18 12.26 -6.79
C ASN A 48 -8.94 11.37 -6.54
N MET A 49 -9.07 10.39 -5.66
CA MET A 49 -8.05 9.44 -5.27
C MET A 49 -8.36 8.07 -5.87
N ILE A 50 -7.33 7.44 -6.42
CA ILE A 50 -7.37 6.05 -6.84
C ILE A 50 -7.28 5.19 -5.57
N GLN A 51 -8.30 4.40 -5.33
CA GLN A 51 -8.32 3.47 -4.19
C GLN A 51 -7.53 2.20 -4.55
N ILE A 52 -6.62 1.82 -3.68
CA ILE A 52 -5.99 0.50 -3.67
C ILE A 52 -6.38 -0.16 -2.36
N VAL A 53 -6.89 -1.39 -2.43
CA VAL A 53 -7.15 -2.22 -1.26
C VAL A 53 -6.44 -3.56 -1.45
N THR A 54 -5.88 -4.08 -0.36
CA THR A 54 -5.31 -5.43 -0.30
C THR A 54 -5.90 -6.14 0.89
N GLU A 55 -6.55 -7.28 0.69
CA GLU A 55 -7.05 -8.16 1.76
C GLU A 55 -6.22 -9.45 1.89
N ASP A 56 -5.62 -9.90 0.79
CA ASP A 56 -4.70 -11.04 0.71
C ASP A 56 -3.52 -10.70 -0.24
N MET A 57 -3.07 -11.60 -1.11
CA MET A 57 -1.94 -11.39 -2.04
C MET A 57 -2.34 -10.75 -3.38
N GLU A 58 -3.00 -9.59 -3.34
CA GLU A 58 -3.50 -8.90 -4.54
C GLU A 58 -3.60 -7.37 -4.41
N PHE A 59 -3.78 -6.71 -5.56
CA PHE A 59 -4.19 -5.30 -5.63
C PHE A 59 -5.62 -5.17 -6.17
N GLN A 60 -6.53 -4.72 -5.31
CA GLN A 60 -7.88 -4.30 -5.68
C GLN A 60 -7.86 -2.81 -6.03
N MET A 61 -7.72 -2.51 -7.33
CA MET A 61 -7.68 -1.16 -7.89
C MET A 61 -8.19 -1.15 -9.34
N PRO A 62 -8.54 0.01 -9.93
CA PRO A 62 -8.81 0.13 -11.36
C PRO A 62 -7.65 -0.38 -12.22
N ASP A 63 -7.97 -0.93 -13.39
CA ASP A 63 -6.97 -1.31 -14.40
C ASP A 63 -6.57 -0.16 -15.32
N THR A 64 -7.35 0.93 -15.32
CA THR A 64 -7.14 2.14 -16.12
C THR A 64 -7.32 3.37 -15.26
N ILE A 65 -6.38 4.32 -15.35
CA ILE A 65 -6.39 5.60 -14.64
C ILE A 65 -6.02 6.74 -15.60
N PRO A 66 -6.39 8.00 -15.31
CA PRO A 66 -5.94 9.13 -16.12
C PRO A 66 -4.44 9.42 -15.94
N SER A 67 -3.82 10.08 -16.92
CA SER A 67 -2.47 10.64 -16.84
C SER A 67 -2.40 11.89 -15.96
N GLY A 68 -1.19 12.41 -15.74
CA GLY A 68 -0.92 13.56 -14.89
C GLY A 68 -0.77 13.17 -13.43
N TRP A 69 -1.11 14.08 -12.52
CA TRP A 69 -1.00 13.84 -11.09
C TRP A 69 -2.10 12.91 -10.60
N ASN A 70 -1.71 11.86 -9.88
CA ASN A 70 -2.61 10.86 -9.36
C ASN A 70 -2.31 10.62 -7.89
N THR A 71 -3.31 10.78 -7.04
CA THR A 71 -3.23 10.44 -5.62
C THR A 71 -3.79 9.03 -5.43
N PHE A 72 -2.99 8.15 -4.87
CA PHE A 72 -3.35 6.78 -4.52
C PHE A 72 -3.59 6.72 -3.01
N ARG A 73 -4.76 6.23 -2.62
CA ARG A 73 -5.09 5.89 -1.23
C ARG A 73 -5.01 4.38 -1.09
N TYR A 74 -3.93 3.90 -0.48
CA TYR A 74 -3.70 2.47 -0.31
C TYR A 74 -4.07 2.04 1.10
N LYS A 75 -5.12 1.23 1.22
CA LYS A 75 -5.57 0.59 2.46
C LYS A 75 -5.09 -0.85 2.51
N ASN A 76 -4.20 -1.14 3.45
CA ASN A 76 -3.74 -2.50 3.70
C ASN A 76 -4.64 -3.17 4.75
N LEU A 77 -5.50 -4.08 4.32
CA LEU A 77 -6.40 -4.88 5.19
C LEU A 77 -5.86 -6.30 5.43
N SER A 78 -4.74 -6.66 4.81
CA SER A 78 -4.08 -7.94 5.00
C SER A 78 -3.27 -7.96 6.31
N PRO A 79 -2.85 -9.15 6.78
CA PRO A 79 -1.91 -9.26 7.90
C PRO A 79 -0.43 -9.02 7.50
N GLN A 80 -0.12 -8.76 6.23
CA GLN A 80 1.24 -8.53 5.73
C GLN A 80 1.57 -7.04 5.60
N THR A 81 2.86 -6.72 5.59
CA THR A 81 3.32 -5.38 5.18
C THR A 81 3.45 -5.34 3.66
N HIS A 82 3.02 -4.26 3.03
CA HIS A 82 3.03 -4.09 1.58
C HIS A 82 3.45 -2.70 1.16
N PHE A 83 4.01 -2.58 -0.03
CA PHE A 83 4.02 -1.33 -0.79
C PHE A 83 3.35 -1.59 -2.14
N PHE A 84 3.18 -0.55 -2.96
CA PHE A 84 3.04 -0.75 -4.40
C PHE A 84 4.13 0.03 -5.13
N LEU A 85 4.81 -0.64 -6.04
CA LEU A 85 5.77 -0.06 -6.97
C LEU A 85 5.11 0.03 -8.35
N VAL A 86 5.28 1.15 -9.04
CA VAL A 86 4.75 1.38 -10.39
C VAL A 86 5.90 1.34 -11.38
N ASP A 87 5.88 0.33 -12.23
CA ASP A 87 6.91 0.07 -13.21
C ASP A 87 6.43 0.47 -14.60
N LYS A 88 7.24 1.27 -15.31
CA LYS A 88 7.05 1.51 -16.73
C LYS A 88 7.84 0.47 -17.53
N TYR A 89 7.11 -0.37 -18.24
CA TYR A 89 7.72 -1.39 -19.10
C TYR A 89 7.95 -0.88 -20.53
N PRO A 90 8.95 -1.42 -21.26
CA PRO A 90 9.18 -1.08 -22.65
C PRO A 90 7.98 -1.40 -23.55
N PRO A 91 7.80 -0.69 -24.68
CA PRO A 91 6.69 -0.95 -25.58
C PRO A 91 6.58 -2.43 -25.99
N GLY A 92 5.36 -2.97 -25.89
CA GLY A 92 5.07 -4.36 -26.26
C GLY A 92 5.43 -5.40 -25.19
N LYS A 93 5.89 -4.99 -24.01
CA LYS A 93 6.04 -5.87 -22.84
C LYS A 93 4.84 -5.80 -21.93
N THR A 94 4.42 -6.96 -21.45
CA THR A 94 3.19 -7.16 -20.70
C THR A 94 3.47 -7.88 -19.38
N LEU A 95 2.47 -7.95 -18.51
CA LEU A 95 2.54 -8.71 -17.27
C LEU A 95 2.77 -10.22 -17.55
N GLU A 96 2.33 -10.73 -18.69
CA GLU A 96 2.60 -12.11 -19.08
C GLU A 96 4.07 -12.35 -19.42
N ASP A 97 4.74 -11.39 -20.06
CA ASP A 97 6.19 -11.46 -20.30
C ASP A 97 6.95 -11.48 -18.96
N VAL A 98 6.52 -10.68 -17.98
CA VAL A 98 7.09 -10.68 -16.63
C VAL A 98 6.92 -12.05 -15.95
N LYS A 99 5.70 -12.59 -15.98
CA LYS A 99 5.39 -13.91 -15.40
C LYS A 99 6.20 -15.06 -16.01
N THR A 100 6.48 -14.98 -17.30
CA THR A 100 7.10 -16.09 -18.03
C THR A 100 8.63 -15.96 -18.14
N LEU A 101 9.16 -14.74 -18.15
CA LEU A 101 10.58 -14.48 -18.45
C LEU A 101 11.35 -13.82 -17.31
N VAL A 102 10.67 -13.15 -16.37
CA VAL A 102 11.32 -12.38 -15.28
C VAL A 102 11.14 -13.10 -13.96
N MET A 103 9.89 -13.37 -13.55
CA MET A 103 9.58 -13.97 -12.25
C MET A 103 10.30 -15.31 -12.01
N PRO A 104 10.39 -16.26 -12.98
CA PRO A 104 11.11 -17.50 -12.76
C PRO A 104 12.61 -17.30 -12.50
N VAL A 105 13.21 -16.24 -13.07
CA VAL A 105 14.62 -15.90 -12.83
C VAL A 105 14.80 -15.40 -11.39
N PHE A 106 13.91 -14.51 -10.93
CA PHE A 106 13.91 -14.04 -9.56
C PHE A 106 13.62 -15.15 -8.54
N ASP A 107 12.66 -16.03 -8.83
CA ASP A 107 12.32 -17.17 -7.97
C ASP A 107 13.50 -18.13 -7.80
N ASN A 108 14.19 -18.45 -8.90
CA ASN A 108 15.38 -19.31 -8.86
C ASN A 108 16.52 -18.64 -8.09
N GLY A 109 16.77 -17.35 -8.34
CA GLY A 109 17.78 -16.57 -7.63
C GLY A 109 17.51 -16.53 -6.13
N MET A 110 16.27 -16.21 -5.74
CA MET A 110 15.87 -16.16 -4.33
C MET A 110 15.89 -17.52 -3.66
N LYS A 111 15.51 -18.59 -4.35
CA LYS A 111 15.64 -19.94 -3.81
C LYS A 111 17.09 -20.24 -3.40
N LEU A 112 18.06 -19.92 -4.26
CA LEU A 112 19.48 -20.13 -3.98
C LEU A 112 19.98 -19.21 -2.85
N ILE A 113 19.59 -17.93 -2.85
CA ILE A 113 19.91 -16.98 -1.77
C ILE A 113 19.39 -17.52 -0.42
N ASN A 114 18.15 -18.00 -0.36
CA ASN A 114 17.54 -18.56 0.84
C ASN A 114 18.20 -19.88 1.30
N GLU A 115 18.82 -20.63 0.39
CA GLU A 115 19.67 -21.81 0.69
C GLU A 115 21.08 -21.44 1.17
N GLY A 116 21.41 -20.14 1.27
CA GLY A 116 22.74 -19.64 1.64
C GLY A 116 23.75 -19.61 0.49
N LYS A 117 23.30 -19.80 -0.75
CA LYS A 117 24.13 -19.78 -1.96
C LYS A 117 23.99 -18.45 -2.70
N SER A 118 24.28 -17.35 -2.00
CA SER A 118 24.03 -16.00 -2.54
C SER A 118 24.73 -15.78 -3.88
N GLU A 119 26.00 -16.15 -4.06
CA GLU A 119 26.72 -15.96 -5.33
C GLU A 119 26.02 -16.66 -6.51
N GLU A 120 25.59 -17.91 -6.32
CA GLU A 120 24.83 -18.65 -7.34
C GLU A 120 23.47 -18.00 -7.61
N GLY A 121 22.78 -17.53 -6.56
CA GLY A 121 21.50 -16.84 -6.69
C GLY A 121 21.60 -15.52 -7.46
N PHE A 122 22.63 -14.72 -7.19
CA PHE A 122 22.91 -13.49 -7.95
C PHE A 122 23.28 -13.78 -9.40
N ALA A 123 23.96 -14.90 -9.68
CA ALA A 123 24.29 -15.31 -11.04
C ALA A 123 23.04 -15.65 -11.89
N GLU A 124 21.94 -16.07 -11.27
CA GLU A 124 20.67 -16.32 -11.98
C GLU A 124 20.14 -15.07 -12.66
N PHE A 125 20.30 -13.89 -12.06
CA PHE A 125 19.83 -12.62 -12.63
C PHE A 125 20.49 -12.26 -13.96
N GLY A 126 21.64 -12.87 -14.30
CA GLY A 126 22.23 -12.78 -15.64
C GLY A 126 21.39 -13.43 -16.75
N LYS A 127 20.32 -14.17 -16.40
CA LYS A 127 19.35 -14.77 -17.32
C LYS A 127 18.14 -13.88 -17.61
N LEU A 128 18.07 -12.70 -16.99
CA LEU A 128 17.02 -11.73 -17.27
C LEU A 128 17.06 -11.36 -18.77
N PRO A 129 15.90 -11.15 -19.40
CA PRO A 129 15.86 -10.79 -20.81
C PRO A 129 16.48 -9.40 -21.02
N GLU A 130 17.12 -9.18 -22.17
CA GLU A 130 17.85 -7.92 -22.46
C GLU A 130 17.02 -6.65 -22.21
N TRP A 131 15.72 -6.70 -22.56
CA TRP A 131 14.79 -5.60 -22.38
C TRP A 131 14.46 -5.28 -20.92
N PHE A 132 14.77 -6.15 -19.95
CA PHE A 132 14.46 -5.89 -18.53
C PHE A 132 15.23 -4.67 -17.99
N SER A 133 16.43 -4.41 -18.52
CA SER A 133 17.22 -3.22 -18.16
C SER A 133 16.57 -1.89 -18.59
N GLU A 134 15.54 -1.93 -19.44
CA GLU A 134 14.77 -0.77 -19.87
C GLU A 134 13.52 -0.51 -19.00
N VAL A 135 13.23 -1.35 -18.00
CA VAL A 135 12.16 -1.10 -17.03
C VAL A 135 12.53 0.11 -16.18
N VAL A 136 11.59 1.03 -16.02
CA VAL A 136 11.77 2.25 -15.23
C VAL A 136 10.79 2.28 -14.09
N PHE A 137 11.31 2.29 -12.86
CA PHE A 137 10.53 2.53 -11.66
C PHE A 137 10.13 4.00 -11.58
N VAL A 138 8.84 4.28 -11.49
CA VAL A 138 8.27 5.64 -11.54
C VAL A 138 7.51 6.01 -10.27
N GLY A 139 7.88 5.38 -9.15
CA GLY A 139 7.34 5.65 -7.82
C GLY A 139 6.26 4.67 -7.42
N GLY A 140 5.35 5.13 -6.57
CA GLY A 140 4.41 4.30 -5.84
C GLY A 140 4.55 4.54 -4.35
N SER A 141 3.79 3.84 -3.50
CA SER A 141 3.88 4.08 -2.05
C SER A 141 5.14 3.48 -1.47
N GLY A 142 5.63 4.04 -0.36
CA GLY A 142 6.46 3.25 0.57
C GLY A 142 5.65 2.10 1.21
N LEU A 143 6.30 1.37 2.11
CA LEU A 143 5.70 0.28 2.89
C LEU A 143 4.54 0.79 3.75
N ILE A 144 3.54 -0.06 3.94
CA ILE A 144 2.33 0.18 4.73
C ILE A 144 2.07 -1.07 5.57
N SER A 145 2.09 -0.91 6.88
CA SER A 145 1.81 -2.00 7.82
C SER A 145 0.34 -2.45 7.76
N PRO A 146 0.02 -3.64 8.30
CA PRO A 146 -1.36 -4.10 8.45
C PRO A 146 -2.28 -3.04 9.06
N GLU A 147 -3.53 -2.99 8.60
CA GLU A 147 -4.59 -2.10 9.07
C GLU A 147 -4.33 -0.59 8.88
N ASN A 148 -3.24 -0.20 8.21
CA ASN A 148 -2.90 1.19 7.94
C ASN A 148 -3.32 1.64 6.54
N VAL A 149 -3.34 2.97 6.37
CA VAL A 149 -3.64 3.64 5.10
C VAL A 149 -2.49 4.58 4.77
N GLY A 150 -1.98 4.49 3.54
CA GLY A 150 -1.03 5.45 2.97
C GLY A 150 -1.67 6.27 1.87
N GLU A 151 -1.26 7.53 1.74
CA GLU A 151 -1.63 8.40 0.62
C GLU A 151 -0.36 8.84 -0.11
N THR A 152 -0.21 8.43 -1.36
CA THR A 152 0.94 8.76 -2.20
C THR A 152 0.48 9.42 -3.49
N THR A 153 1.14 10.50 -3.90
CA THR A 153 0.83 11.22 -5.13
C THR A 153 2.03 11.24 -6.06
N ILE A 154 1.85 10.77 -7.29
CA ILE A 154 2.88 10.70 -8.34
C ILE A 154 2.32 11.20 -9.67
N ASN A 155 3.20 11.65 -10.55
CA ASN A 155 2.85 12.06 -11.91
C ASN A 155 3.12 10.91 -12.89
N LEU A 156 2.10 10.50 -13.64
CA LEU A 156 2.21 9.41 -14.61
C LEU A 156 1.89 9.90 -16.01
N GLN A 157 2.70 9.47 -16.97
CA GLN A 157 2.47 9.72 -18.39
C GLN A 157 1.59 8.61 -18.97
N PRO A 158 0.86 8.86 -20.08
CA PRO A 158 0.14 7.78 -20.76
C PRO A 158 1.06 6.59 -21.10
N GLY A 159 0.55 5.38 -20.91
CA GLY A 159 1.34 4.17 -21.15
C GLY A 159 0.83 2.91 -20.45
N TYR A 160 1.58 1.83 -20.65
CA TYR A 160 1.40 0.54 -19.97
C TYR A 160 2.36 0.43 -18.79
N TYR A 161 1.82 0.06 -17.64
CA TYR A 161 2.53 -0.06 -16.39
C TYR A 161 2.19 -1.39 -15.71
N ILE A 162 3.04 -1.79 -14.77
CA ILE A 162 2.75 -2.86 -13.82
C ILE A 162 2.85 -2.29 -12.42
N VAL A 163 1.88 -2.62 -11.59
CA VAL A 163 1.87 -2.33 -10.16
C VAL A 163 2.25 -3.61 -9.44
N GLU A 164 3.32 -3.60 -8.65
CA GLU A 164 3.81 -4.81 -7.97
C GLU A 164 4.21 -4.60 -6.50
N CYS A 165 4.36 -5.70 -5.77
CA CYS A 165 4.91 -5.74 -4.42
C CYS A 165 5.86 -6.94 -4.32
N TYR A 166 7.13 -6.68 -4.01
CA TYR A 166 8.15 -7.71 -3.83
C TYR A 166 8.60 -7.85 -2.36
N VAL A 167 7.73 -7.52 -1.39
CA VAL A 167 7.95 -7.99 -0.01
C VAL A 167 7.93 -9.52 0.00
N LYS A 168 8.65 -10.15 0.94
CA LYS A 168 8.76 -11.61 1.03
C LYS A 168 7.87 -12.19 2.10
N MET A 169 7.23 -13.31 1.77
CA MET A 169 6.64 -14.21 2.74
C MET A 169 7.70 -14.80 3.67
N SER A 170 7.27 -15.37 4.80
CA SER A 170 8.12 -15.99 5.83
C SER A 170 8.98 -17.16 5.31
N ASN A 171 8.60 -17.75 4.17
CA ASN A 171 9.38 -18.75 3.45
C ASN A 171 10.40 -18.17 2.45
N GLY A 172 10.50 -16.83 2.37
CA GLY A 172 11.39 -16.09 1.50
C GLY A 172 10.92 -15.92 0.05
N VAL A 173 9.68 -16.28 -0.29
CA VAL A 173 9.08 -16.08 -1.62
C VAL A 173 8.52 -14.66 -1.74
N PHE A 174 8.78 -13.99 -2.85
CA PHE A 174 8.25 -12.65 -3.12
C PHE A 174 6.73 -12.67 -3.34
N HIS A 175 6.04 -11.63 -2.88
CA HIS A 175 4.60 -11.48 -3.09
C HIS A 175 4.24 -11.37 -4.58
N THR A 176 5.06 -10.71 -5.42
CA THR A 176 4.90 -10.71 -6.89
C THR A 176 4.79 -12.14 -7.42
N SER A 177 5.66 -13.06 -6.96
CA SER A 177 5.65 -14.50 -7.29
C SER A 177 4.41 -15.25 -6.81
N MET A 178 3.68 -14.67 -5.86
CA MET A 178 2.42 -15.20 -5.35
C MET A 178 1.19 -14.55 -5.99
N GLY A 179 1.38 -13.63 -6.93
CA GLY A 179 0.30 -12.99 -7.69
C GLY A 179 0.04 -11.53 -7.33
N MET A 180 0.85 -10.93 -6.44
CA MET A 180 0.70 -9.53 -6.04
C MET A 180 1.29 -8.56 -7.07
N SER A 181 0.78 -8.67 -8.30
CA SER A 181 1.10 -7.79 -9.42
C SER A 181 -0.14 -7.56 -10.28
N LYS A 182 -0.27 -6.36 -10.84
CA LYS A 182 -1.42 -5.96 -11.66
C LYS A 182 -1.00 -5.06 -12.80
N ALA A 183 -1.50 -5.34 -14.01
CA ALA A 183 -1.35 -4.45 -15.15
C ALA A 183 -2.16 -3.16 -14.94
N LEU A 184 -1.58 -2.03 -15.33
CA LEU A 184 -2.19 -0.71 -15.23
C LEU A 184 -2.02 0.04 -16.55
N ILE A 185 -3.11 0.59 -17.07
CA ILE A 185 -3.12 1.50 -18.21
C ILE A 185 -3.27 2.93 -17.69
N VAL A 186 -2.36 3.79 -18.08
CA VAL A 186 -2.52 5.23 -17.91
C VAL A 186 -3.02 5.80 -19.24
N SER A 187 -4.25 6.32 -19.25
CA SER A 187 -4.89 6.82 -20.47
C SER A 187 -4.41 8.23 -20.83
N ASP A 188 -4.80 8.70 -22.02
CA ASP A 188 -4.56 10.08 -22.46
C ASP A 188 -5.48 11.10 -21.75
N ASP A 189 -6.51 10.63 -21.03
CA ASP A 189 -7.33 11.53 -20.20
C ASP A 189 -6.45 12.10 -19.09
N VAL A 190 -6.55 13.40 -18.83
CA VAL A 190 -5.74 14.07 -17.81
C VAL A 190 -6.54 14.15 -16.52
N SER A 191 -5.91 13.74 -15.42
CA SER A 191 -6.45 13.83 -14.08
C SER A 191 -6.78 15.28 -13.73
N ASP A 192 -7.88 15.48 -12.99
CA ASP A 192 -8.23 16.80 -12.43
C ASP A 192 -7.31 17.21 -11.27
N ASN A 193 -6.48 16.29 -10.75
CA ASN A 193 -5.52 16.61 -9.70
C ASN A 193 -4.35 17.43 -10.25
N THR A 194 -3.84 18.32 -9.42
CA THR A 194 -2.63 19.09 -9.67
C THR A 194 -1.48 18.63 -8.79
N GLU A 195 -0.28 19.12 -9.07
CA GLU A 195 0.87 18.95 -8.18
C GLU A 195 0.52 19.45 -6.77
N LEU A 196 0.94 18.70 -5.75
CA LEU A 196 0.69 19.08 -4.36
C LEU A 196 1.67 20.15 -3.89
N THR A 197 1.22 21.00 -2.97
CA THR A 197 2.12 21.86 -2.19
C THR A 197 2.56 21.10 -0.95
N ALA A 198 3.86 20.94 -0.77
CA ALA A 198 4.41 20.25 0.40
C ALA A 198 4.68 21.21 1.57
N ASP A 199 4.37 20.74 2.77
CA ASP A 199 4.76 21.36 4.05
C ASP A 199 6.24 21.08 4.34
N ILE A 200 6.67 19.86 4.02
CA ILE A 200 8.00 19.33 4.37
C ILE A 200 8.68 18.82 3.09
N LYS A 201 9.93 19.24 2.89
CA LYS A 201 10.70 18.87 1.70
C LYS A 201 11.82 17.91 2.09
N ILE A 202 11.78 16.73 1.50
CA ILE A 202 12.83 15.71 1.55
C ILE A 202 13.60 15.76 0.23
N ASN A 203 14.93 15.83 0.32
CA ASN A 203 15.82 15.49 -0.77
C ASN A 203 16.47 14.14 -0.46
N ILE A 204 16.53 13.26 -1.45
CA ILE A 204 17.26 12.00 -1.35
C ILE A 204 18.32 11.91 -2.46
N SER A 205 19.47 11.35 -2.13
CA SER A 205 20.56 11.08 -3.08
C SER A 205 21.52 10.01 -2.58
N SER A 206 22.30 9.43 -3.49
CA SER A 206 23.37 8.48 -3.19
C SER A 206 24.53 9.09 -2.39
N THR A 207 24.73 10.41 -2.49
CA THR A 207 25.85 11.10 -1.84
C THR A 207 25.51 11.71 -0.49
N GLU A 208 24.31 12.29 -0.35
CA GLU A 208 23.89 12.97 0.88
C GLU A 208 22.89 12.15 1.69
N GLY A 209 22.40 11.01 1.18
CA GLY A 209 21.32 10.26 1.79
C GLY A 209 20.03 11.07 1.87
N ILE A 210 19.31 10.96 2.99
CA ILE A 210 18.04 11.66 3.23
C ILE A 210 18.30 13.00 3.94
N VAL A 211 17.84 14.09 3.35
CA VAL A 211 18.00 15.45 3.89
C VAL A 211 16.64 16.16 3.96
N PHE A 212 16.24 16.59 5.15
CA PHE A 212 14.98 17.29 5.41
C PHE A 212 15.08 18.15 6.68
N ASN A 213 14.10 19.04 6.90
CA ASN A 213 13.92 19.72 8.18
C ASN A 213 13.07 18.84 9.11
N ASP A 214 13.67 18.40 10.21
CA ASP A 214 13.06 17.48 11.18
C ASP A 214 12.21 18.18 12.25
N SER A 215 12.13 19.52 12.22
CA SER A 215 11.24 20.31 13.07
C SER A 215 9.80 20.24 12.55
N ILE A 216 9.17 19.09 12.75
CA ILE A 216 7.84 18.77 12.26
C ILE A 216 6.85 18.75 13.43
N SER A 217 5.71 19.42 13.27
CA SER A 217 4.63 19.41 14.28
C SER A 217 3.75 18.17 14.15
N SER A 218 2.95 17.89 15.18
CA SER A 218 1.82 16.95 15.01
C SER A 218 0.79 17.50 14.02
N GLY A 219 -0.06 16.62 13.49
CA GLY A 219 -1.10 16.94 12.51
C GLY A 219 -0.85 16.37 11.12
N ARG A 220 -1.69 16.78 10.16
CA ARG A 220 -1.63 16.31 8.78
C ARG A 220 -0.60 17.12 7.99
N HIS A 221 0.34 16.42 7.36
CA HIS A 221 1.40 17.01 6.56
C HIS A 221 1.51 16.32 5.20
N THR A 222 1.87 17.10 4.20
CA THR A 222 2.30 16.63 2.89
C THR A 222 3.81 16.77 2.77
N PHE A 223 4.48 15.65 2.52
CA PHE A 223 5.91 15.60 2.25
C PHE A 223 6.16 15.53 0.74
N SER A 224 7.09 16.32 0.22
CA SER A 224 7.66 16.10 -1.13
C SER A 224 8.96 15.31 -1.00
N VAL A 225 9.18 14.33 -1.87
CA VAL A 225 10.43 13.57 -2.00
C VAL A 225 11.04 13.87 -3.36
N PHE A 226 12.15 14.61 -3.36
CA PHE A 226 12.90 14.93 -4.58
C PHE A 226 14.15 14.05 -4.69
N TYR A 227 14.27 13.33 -5.80
CA TYR A 227 15.39 12.42 -6.09
C TYR A 227 16.49 13.18 -6.84
N LYS A 228 17.53 13.65 -6.13
CA LYS A 228 18.60 14.46 -6.74
C LYS A 228 19.47 13.66 -7.69
N ASP A 229 19.68 12.39 -7.38
CA ASP A 229 20.20 11.36 -8.26
C ASP A 229 19.36 10.09 -8.06
N GLN A 230 19.62 9.06 -8.85
CA GLN A 230 19.07 7.73 -8.63
C GLN A 230 20.13 6.74 -9.11
N ILE A 231 20.54 5.80 -8.24
CA ILE A 231 21.53 4.78 -8.57
C ILE A 231 20.96 3.42 -8.27
N VAL A 232 21.42 2.41 -8.99
CA VAL A 232 21.11 1.01 -8.67
C VAL A 232 22.02 0.57 -7.52
N HIS A 233 21.42 0.17 -6.40
CA HIS A 233 22.12 -0.37 -5.23
C HIS A 233 22.47 -1.85 -5.41
N GLU A 234 23.17 -2.42 -4.43
CA GLU A 234 23.69 -3.79 -4.47
C GLU A 234 22.56 -4.85 -4.49
N ASN A 235 21.34 -4.44 -4.15
CA ASN A 235 20.09 -5.18 -4.27
C ASN A 235 19.30 -4.81 -5.54
N PHE A 236 19.93 -4.25 -6.58
CA PHE A 236 19.29 -3.95 -7.88
C PHE A 236 18.13 -2.93 -7.90
N VAL A 237 17.80 -2.28 -6.79
CA VAL A 237 16.76 -1.24 -6.72
C VAL A 237 17.36 0.15 -6.53
N GLY A 238 16.55 1.18 -6.77
CA GLY A 238 16.89 2.55 -6.42
C GLY A 238 16.79 2.80 -4.92
N HIS A 239 17.12 4.03 -4.50
CA HIS A 239 16.70 4.50 -3.19
C HIS A 239 15.29 5.10 -3.27
N ASP A 240 14.59 5.02 -2.16
CA ASP A 240 13.19 5.35 -1.92
C ASP A 240 13.03 6.02 -0.52
N ILE A 241 11.79 6.34 -0.14
CA ILE A 241 11.48 6.85 1.20
C ILE A 241 10.35 6.04 1.82
N ASN A 242 10.61 5.50 3.00
CA ASN A 242 9.63 4.88 3.88
C ASN A 242 9.54 5.69 5.18
N LEU A 243 8.33 6.11 5.56
CA LEU A 243 8.05 6.69 6.87
C LEU A 243 7.63 5.59 7.85
N VAL A 244 8.32 5.51 8.98
CA VAL A 244 8.08 4.49 9.99
C VAL A 244 7.85 5.14 11.35
N ARG A 245 6.78 4.76 12.04
CA ARG A 245 6.58 5.03 13.47
C ARG A 245 7.26 3.96 14.30
N LEU A 246 7.96 4.38 15.35
CA LEU A 246 8.70 3.52 16.26
C LEU A 246 7.98 3.42 17.60
N GLY A 247 7.58 2.21 17.99
CA GLY A 247 7.10 1.88 19.32
C GLY A 247 8.23 1.70 20.32
N GLU A 248 7.88 1.51 21.60
CA GLU A 248 8.85 1.41 22.71
C GLU A 248 9.87 0.28 22.55
N ASN A 249 9.47 -0.82 21.90
CA ASN A 249 10.31 -2.00 21.67
C ASN A 249 10.94 -2.05 20.26
N ALA A 250 10.89 -0.94 19.51
CA ALA A 250 11.45 -0.90 18.17
C ALA A 250 12.99 -1.06 18.19
N ASP A 251 13.50 -1.96 17.35
CA ASP A 251 14.93 -2.16 17.16
C ASP A 251 15.36 -1.57 15.80
N LEU A 252 16.05 -0.43 15.85
CA LEU A 252 16.53 0.26 14.66
C LEU A 252 17.60 -0.52 13.90
N GLU A 253 18.42 -1.35 14.58
CA GLU A 253 19.41 -2.18 13.90
C GLU A 253 18.72 -3.34 13.16
N ALA A 254 17.68 -3.91 13.76
CA ALA A 254 16.84 -4.89 13.07
C ALA A 254 16.14 -4.28 11.86
N LEU A 255 15.60 -3.07 11.98
CA LEU A 255 14.99 -2.34 10.86
C LEU A 255 16.01 -2.03 9.75
N ASP A 256 17.19 -1.53 10.10
CA ASP A 256 18.27 -1.22 9.16
C ASP A 256 18.66 -2.43 8.29
N LYS A 257 18.81 -3.60 8.91
CA LYS A 257 19.08 -4.87 8.21
C LYS A 257 17.89 -5.35 7.40
N TRP A 258 16.68 -5.12 7.90
CA TRP A 258 15.46 -5.58 7.27
C TRP A 258 15.17 -4.87 5.94
N MET A 259 15.69 -3.65 5.72
CA MET A 259 15.51 -2.89 4.48
C MET A 259 16.32 -3.39 3.27
N ASN A 260 16.85 -4.61 3.29
CA ASN A 260 17.62 -5.18 2.19
C ASN A 260 17.00 -6.49 1.73
N TRP A 261 16.22 -6.49 0.65
CA TRP A 261 15.58 -7.71 0.16
C TRP A 261 16.57 -8.84 -0.18
N ALA A 262 17.81 -8.51 -0.54
CA ALA A 262 18.83 -9.47 -0.95
C ALA A 262 19.39 -10.28 0.25
N ASP A 263 19.19 -9.81 1.47
CA ASP A 263 19.38 -10.64 2.66
C ASP A 263 18.19 -11.62 2.77
N PRO A 264 18.41 -12.94 2.97
CA PRO A 264 17.33 -13.90 3.18
C PRO A 264 16.31 -13.49 4.26
N LYS A 265 16.70 -12.65 5.22
CA LYS A 265 15.86 -12.12 6.31
C LYS A 265 15.45 -10.66 6.14
N GLY A 266 15.91 -9.94 5.12
CA GLY A 266 15.39 -8.61 4.81
C GLY A 266 14.08 -8.67 4.02
N LEU A 267 13.26 -7.63 4.09
CA LEU A 267 11.88 -7.54 3.57
C LEU A 267 11.01 -8.78 3.82
N ILE A 268 11.30 -9.56 4.86
CA ILE A 268 10.58 -10.79 5.17
C ILE A 268 9.46 -10.50 6.17
N GLU A 269 8.29 -11.11 6.02
CA GLU A 269 7.28 -11.11 7.07
C GLU A 269 7.69 -12.02 8.27
N PRO A 270 7.27 -11.67 9.50
CA PRO A 270 6.73 -10.37 9.87
C PRO A 270 7.82 -9.28 9.85
N ALA A 271 7.42 -8.04 9.62
CA ALA A 271 8.29 -6.88 9.82
C ALA A 271 8.84 -6.84 11.26
N PRO A 272 9.96 -6.13 11.51
CA PRO A 272 10.56 -6.03 12.85
C PRO A 272 9.56 -5.58 13.93
N ALA A 273 9.68 -6.13 15.13
CA ALA A 273 8.76 -5.79 16.22
C ALA A 273 8.84 -4.28 16.55
N GLY A 274 7.70 -3.69 16.88
CA GLY A 274 7.63 -2.28 17.29
C GLY A 274 7.76 -1.27 16.15
N VAL A 275 7.78 -1.69 14.88
CA VAL A 275 7.74 -0.77 13.73
C VAL A 275 6.35 -0.72 13.11
N THR A 276 5.94 0.46 12.64
CA THR A 276 4.72 0.63 11.85
C THR A 276 5.04 1.49 10.65
N PHE A 277 4.96 0.92 9.45
CA PHE A 277 5.17 1.63 8.21
C PHE A 277 3.91 2.41 7.82
N LEU A 278 4.07 3.69 7.50
CA LEU A 278 2.99 4.65 7.26
C LEU A 278 2.94 5.14 5.80
N GLY A 279 3.65 4.47 4.90
CA GLY A 279 3.78 4.84 3.49
C GLY A 279 5.10 5.57 3.21
N GLY A 280 5.05 6.43 2.19
CA GLY A 280 6.22 7.11 1.63
C GLY A 280 6.14 7.17 0.10
N VAL A 281 7.29 7.24 -0.56
CA VAL A 281 7.40 7.26 -2.02
C VAL A 281 8.48 6.26 -2.45
N ASN A 282 8.11 5.32 -3.30
CA ASN A 282 9.02 4.35 -3.92
C ASN A 282 10.04 5.03 -4.84
N ASP A 283 11.02 4.29 -5.32
CA ASP A 283 12.07 4.82 -6.19
C ASP A 283 11.52 5.48 -7.47
N MET A 284 12.15 6.58 -7.86
CA MET A 284 11.80 7.36 -9.04
C MET A 284 13.06 7.78 -9.80
N PRO A 285 12.95 8.15 -11.09
CA PRO A 285 14.08 8.63 -11.87
C PRO A 285 14.65 9.94 -11.29
N THR A 286 15.94 10.17 -11.50
CA THR A 286 16.60 11.43 -11.14
C THR A 286 15.84 12.65 -11.62
N GLY A 287 15.70 13.65 -10.75
CA GLY A 287 14.98 14.89 -11.02
C GLY A 287 13.46 14.79 -10.85
N SER A 288 12.94 13.63 -10.47
CA SER A 288 11.51 13.44 -10.20
C SER A 288 11.16 13.85 -8.77
N THR A 289 9.89 14.21 -8.58
CA THR A 289 9.29 14.46 -7.26
C THR A 289 8.03 13.62 -7.10
N GLY A 290 7.94 12.88 -6.01
CA GLY A 290 6.70 12.28 -5.52
C GLY A 290 6.28 12.90 -4.19
N TYR A 291 5.06 12.61 -3.75
CA TYR A 291 4.53 13.13 -2.50
C TYR A 291 3.89 12.03 -1.69
N PHE A 292 3.90 12.17 -0.37
CA PHE A 292 3.04 11.38 0.50
C PHE A 292 2.43 12.27 1.57
N THR A 293 1.20 11.94 1.96
CA THR A 293 0.43 12.69 2.95
C THR A 293 0.10 11.79 4.14
N VAL A 294 0.37 12.29 5.34
CA VAL A 294 0.24 11.50 6.57
C VAL A 294 -0.22 12.39 7.72
N THR A 295 -0.97 11.82 8.66
CA THR A 295 -1.28 12.47 9.93
C THR A 295 -0.31 11.96 10.99
N LEU A 296 0.49 12.85 11.56
CA LEU A 296 1.49 12.54 12.56
C LEU A 296 0.97 12.83 13.96
N GLU A 297 1.11 11.84 14.84
CA GLU A 297 0.92 12.00 16.29
C GLU A 297 2.27 12.21 16.97
N PRO A 298 2.30 12.77 18.20
CA PRO A 298 3.50 12.79 19.02
C PRO A 298 4.13 11.38 19.14
N GLY A 299 5.45 11.31 18.98
CA GLY A 299 6.17 10.04 18.99
C GLY A 299 7.49 10.05 18.24
N ASN A 300 8.12 8.87 18.18
CA ASN A 300 9.38 8.65 17.49
C ASN A 300 9.13 8.08 16.09
N TYR A 301 9.85 8.61 15.12
CA TYR A 301 9.74 8.22 13.73
C TYR A 301 11.12 8.07 13.10
N VAL A 302 11.16 7.39 11.96
CA VAL A 302 12.35 7.31 11.11
C VAL A 302 11.92 7.39 9.64
N LEU A 303 12.66 8.16 8.85
CA LEU A 303 12.68 8.02 7.39
C LEU A 303 13.79 7.05 7.02
N ILE A 304 13.48 6.02 6.23
CA ILE A 304 14.44 4.99 5.86
C ILE A 304 14.26 4.57 4.40
N SER A 305 15.36 4.21 3.72
CA SER A 305 15.32 3.65 2.36
C SER A 305 15.57 2.14 2.33
N GLU A 306 14.93 1.44 1.39
CA GLU A 306 15.08 0.03 1.00
C GLU A 306 16.39 -0.23 0.23
N VAL A 307 17.51 0.01 0.92
CA VAL A 307 18.84 -0.23 0.37
C VAL A 307 19.68 -1.01 1.38
N PRO A 308 20.75 -1.70 0.95
CA PRO A 308 21.67 -2.36 1.86
C PRO A 308 22.37 -1.36 2.79
N ASN A 309 22.31 -1.60 4.10
CA ASN A 309 22.94 -0.79 5.16
C ASN A 309 22.58 0.71 5.11
N PRO A 310 21.28 1.08 5.16
CA PRO A 310 20.83 2.46 4.94
C PRO A 310 21.45 3.45 5.94
N SER A 311 21.67 3.05 7.20
CA SER A 311 22.36 3.86 8.23
C SER A 311 23.75 4.32 7.80
N SER A 312 24.53 3.43 7.18
CA SER A 312 25.89 3.74 6.69
C SER A 312 25.90 4.71 5.50
N LYS A 313 24.77 4.80 4.80
CA LYS A 313 24.55 5.64 3.60
C LYS A 313 23.81 6.94 3.92
N ASN A 314 23.61 7.27 5.21
CA ASN A 314 22.81 8.42 5.64
C ASN A 314 21.34 8.35 5.17
N MET A 315 20.85 7.14 4.87
CA MET A 315 19.50 6.84 4.40
C MET A 315 18.61 6.24 5.49
N LEU A 316 18.99 6.42 6.76
CA LEU A 316 18.19 6.17 7.95
C LEU A 316 18.24 7.44 8.81
N LYS A 317 17.09 8.09 9.02
CA LYS A 317 16.98 9.39 9.68
C LYS A 317 15.89 9.39 10.76
N PRO A 318 16.25 9.16 12.02
CA PRO A 318 15.32 9.27 13.13
C PRO A 318 14.93 10.73 13.38
N PHE A 319 13.69 10.96 13.80
CA PHE A 319 13.19 12.26 14.23
C PHE A 319 12.03 12.08 15.22
N VAL A 320 11.64 13.18 15.88
CA VAL A 320 10.62 13.16 16.94
C VAL A 320 9.55 14.20 16.63
N ILE A 321 8.29 13.80 16.76
CA ILE A 321 7.15 14.71 16.77
C ILE A 321 6.84 15.02 18.23
N SER A 322 7.00 16.29 18.60
CA SER A 322 6.67 16.77 19.94
C SER A 322 5.16 16.96 20.11
N GLU A 323 4.71 17.03 21.37
CA GLU A 323 3.35 17.45 21.73
C GLU A 323 3.02 18.87 21.26
#